data_AF-A0A975K135-F1
#
_entry.id   AF-A0A975K135-F1
#
_cell.length_a   1.000
_cell.length_b   1.000
_cell.length_c   1.000
_cell.angle_alpha   90.00
_cell.angle_beta   90.00
_cell.angle_gamma   90.00
#
_symmetry.space_group_name_H-M   'P 1'
#
loop_
_entity.id
_entity.type
_entity.pdbx_description
1 polymer ?
#
loop_
_entity_poly.entity_id
_entity_poly.type
_entity_poly.pdbx_seq_one_letter_code
_entity_poly.pdbx_strand_id
1 'polypeptide(L)'
;MAILGEADVLGLGVGSSAAAEERRGHNPSASLGLRGQSQAFSPRAMPEGASGSYLAQLSGDEPLVRELQRVVMTEITLSKDVNGWVERFSRVNHRDPYLWIWCRAAAEMASLPSIDAELYDHVIDSVILMVIINAVIDDVADHHGRQEFLDALLDIIEGRGGVNAIDPALLQKASTPLEAETLEALWFYYSTLMQRTRTYPRYAEFADIFAYDCRVWANMYRLSHLFNDHPDMMSMVEHDLVMPYNMGMVMYTDLQLMCSSRFETTDLGAVRAAAILAQYMGRIGNLTTTWRREIDEHDYTSGVFAYAVDKGFVDIEWLKHPDAKDCRQKIIDGIVCGHCEEFFFAKWFANRDEILGLGGKIKSFDVRYWVDGLSRLVCLHVGSRGKK
;
A
#
# COMPACT_ATOMS: atom_id res chain seq x y z
N MET A 1 50.04 -3.30 2.51
CA MET A 1 50.90 -3.54 1.34
C MET A 1 50.48 -4.90 0.75
N ALA A 2 49.81 -4.89 -0.41
CA ALA A 2 49.32 -6.02 -1.27
C ALA A 2 48.49 -7.14 -0.59
N ILE A 3 47.20 -7.38 -0.86
CA ILE A 3 46.40 -7.63 -2.10
C ILE A 3 46.72 -8.95 -2.81
N LEU A 4 45.64 -9.70 -3.10
CA LEU A 4 45.34 -10.77 -4.09
C LEU A 4 44.81 -12.03 -3.38
N GLY A 5 43.73 -12.72 -3.77
CA GLY A 5 42.74 -12.67 -4.86
C GLY A 5 41.65 -13.70 -4.45
N GLU A 6 40.40 -13.63 -4.88
CA GLU A 6 39.93 -14.14 -6.16
C GLU A 6 38.53 -13.58 -6.47
N ALA A 7 38.31 -13.34 -7.75
CA ALA A 7 37.05 -12.93 -8.37
C ALA A 7 36.63 -13.98 -9.41
N ASP A 8 35.40 -13.80 -9.89
CA ASP A 8 34.77 -14.31 -11.11
C ASP A 8 34.06 -15.66 -11.07
N VAL A 9 32.73 -15.62 -11.22
CA VAL A 9 32.05 -16.24 -12.39
C VAL A 9 30.82 -15.40 -12.80
N LEU A 10 30.70 -15.20 -14.13
CA LEU A 10 29.54 -14.77 -14.94
C LEU A 10 29.42 -13.28 -15.29
N GLY A 11 30.15 -12.91 -16.34
CA GLY A 11 29.81 -11.80 -17.21
C GLY A 11 28.92 -12.22 -18.39
N LEU A 12 28.09 -11.28 -18.84
CA LEU A 12 27.67 -11.16 -20.24
C LEU A 12 27.66 -9.66 -20.57
N GLY A 13 28.52 -9.27 -21.50
CA GLY A 13 28.69 -7.91 -21.96
C GLY A 13 27.77 -7.56 -23.13
N VAL A 14 27.56 -6.26 -23.33
CA VAL A 14 27.14 -5.70 -24.62
C VAL A 14 27.95 -4.43 -24.84
N GLY A 15 28.77 -4.45 -25.90
CA GLY A 15 29.51 -3.29 -26.39
C GLY A 15 28.66 -2.43 -27.31
N SER A 16 28.94 -1.13 -27.30
CA SER A 16 28.39 -0.12 -28.20
C SER A 16 29.17 -0.05 -29.52
N SER A 17 28.49 0.31 -30.60
CA SER A 17 28.98 1.28 -31.59
C SER A 17 27.90 1.59 -32.62
N ALA A 18 27.78 2.88 -32.94
CA ALA A 18 26.90 3.45 -33.94
C ALA A 18 27.61 3.59 -35.30
N ALA A 19 26.88 3.47 -36.40
CA ALA A 19 26.91 4.41 -37.53
C ALA A 19 25.88 4.02 -38.62
N ALA A 20 25.33 5.06 -39.24
CA ALA A 20 24.24 5.09 -40.21
C ALA A 20 24.66 4.67 -41.64
N GLU A 21 23.69 4.24 -42.46
CA GLU A 21 23.35 4.89 -43.74
C GLU A 21 22.08 4.31 -44.41
N GLU A 22 21.41 5.19 -45.17
CA GLU A 22 20.14 5.04 -45.87
C GLU A 22 20.11 3.96 -46.98
N ARG A 23 18.92 3.39 -47.24
CA ARG A 23 18.23 3.49 -48.55
C ARG A 23 16.82 2.90 -48.55
N ARG A 24 15.99 3.54 -49.39
CA ARG A 24 14.53 3.44 -49.62
C ARG A 24 14.08 2.10 -50.23
N GLY A 25 12.82 1.72 -49.97
CA GLY A 25 12.07 0.81 -50.87
C GLY A 25 10.81 0.14 -50.32
N HIS A 26 9.67 0.84 -50.39
CA HIS A 26 8.30 0.36 -50.73
C HIS A 26 7.66 -0.93 -50.13
N ASN A 27 6.48 -0.69 -49.51
CA ASN A 27 5.23 -1.50 -49.45
C ASN A 27 5.15 -2.79 -48.58
N PRO A 28 3.95 -3.22 -48.12
CA PRO A 28 2.67 -2.54 -47.93
C PRO A 28 2.08 -2.70 -46.51
N SER A 29 1.00 -1.95 -46.25
CA SER A 29 0.15 -1.99 -45.07
C SER A 29 -0.33 -3.41 -44.70
N ALA A 30 0.06 -3.88 -43.51
CA ALA A 30 -0.61 -4.96 -42.80
C ALA A 30 -1.04 -4.43 -41.42
N SER A 31 -2.34 -4.19 -41.29
CA SER A 31 -3.02 -3.86 -40.04
C SER A 31 -2.96 -5.07 -39.10
N LEU A 32 -2.01 -5.06 -38.17
CA LEU A 32 -2.01 -5.97 -37.03
C LEU A 32 -3.05 -5.48 -36.01
N GLY A 33 -4.23 -6.08 -36.09
CA GLY A 33 -5.29 -5.91 -35.10
C GLY A 33 -4.89 -6.52 -33.77
N LEU A 34 -4.34 -5.72 -32.87
CA LEU A 34 -4.27 -6.03 -31.44
C LEU A 34 -5.63 -5.69 -30.82
N ARG A 35 -6.58 -6.62 -30.93
CA ARG A 35 -7.73 -6.69 -30.02
C ARG A 35 -7.26 -7.29 -28.70
N GLY A 36 -6.56 -6.50 -27.89
CA GLY A 36 -6.51 -6.70 -26.45
C GLY A 36 -7.68 -5.94 -25.85
N GLN A 37 -8.74 -6.64 -25.46
CA GLN A 37 -9.78 -6.05 -24.61
C GLN A 37 -9.17 -5.81 -23.23
N SER A 38 -8.51 -4.67 -23.06
CA SER A 38 -8.42 -4.04 -21.74
C SER A 38 -9.83 -3.57 -21.42
N GLN A 39 -10.57 -4.35 -20.62
CA GLN A 39 -11.73 -3.81 -19.93
C GLN A 39 -11.19 -2.82 -18.90
N ALA A 40 -10.98 -1.58 -19.34
CA ALA A 40 -10.92 -0.46 -18.42
C ALA A 40 -12.14 -0.56 -17.52
N PHE A 41 -11.90 -0.57 -16.21
CA PHE A 41 -12.92 -0.64 -15.17
C PHE A 41 -13.91 0.51 -15.41
N SER A 42 -15.03 0.21 -16.08
CA SER A 42 -16.12 1.18 -16.23
C SER A 42 -16.96 1.04 -14.97
N PRO A 43 -16.95 2.02 -14.05
CA PRO A 43 -17.79 1.95 -12.88
C PRO A 43 -19.23 1.85 -13.40
N ARG A 44 -19.91 0.73 -13.10
CA ARG A 44 -21.36 0.65 -13.27
C ARG A 44 -21.95 1.89 -12.62
N ALA A 45 -22.76 2.64 -13.38
CA ALA A 45 -23.49 3.78 -12.85
C ALA A 45 -24.12 3.38 -11.52
N MET A 46 -23.80 4.15 -10.47
CA MET A 46 -24.40 3.98 -9.15
C MET A 46 -25.93 3.93 -9.32
N PRO A 47 -26.63 2.93 -8.76
CA PRO A 47 -28.08 2.97 -8.75
C PRO A 47 -28.52 4.26 -8.04
N GLU A 48 -29.27 5.11 -8.75
CA GLU A 48 -29.88 6.30 -8.17
C GLU A 48 -30.72 5.89 -6.94
N GLY A 49 -30.31 6.29 -5.74
CA GLY A 49 -31.03 6.03 -4.48
C GLY A 49 -30.29 5.23 -3.40
N ALA A 50 -29.07 4.76 -3.63
CA ALA A 50 -28.35 3.91 -2.64
C ALA A 50 -27.45 4.67 -1.63
N SER A 51 -27.28 5.99 -1.78
CA SER A 51 -26.22 6.75 -1.07
C SER A 51 -26.37 6.81 0.45
N GLY A 52 -27.58 6.81 1.01
CA GLY A 52 -27.77 6.82 2.48
C GLY A 52 -27.61 5.46 3.19
N SER A 53 -27.54 4.36 2.45
CA SER A 53 -27.69 3.00 2.98
C SER A 53 -26.37 2.37 3.46
N TYR A 54 -25.25 2.70 2.83
CA TYR A 54 -24.01 1.92 2.98
C TYR A 54 -23.24 2.24 4.25
N LEU A 55 -23.11 3.54 4.56
CA LEU A 55 -22.57 3.96 5.84
C LEU A 55 -23.46 3.45 6.97
N ALA A 56 -24.78 3.57 6.89
CA ALA A 56 -25.71 3.02 7.88
C ALA A 56 -25.65 1.48 8.00
N GLN A 57 -25.29 0.75 6.94
CA GLN A 57 -25.05 -0.70 7.02
C GLN A 57 -23.76 -1.04 7.76
N LEU A 58 -22.71 -0.22 7.62
CA LEU A 58 -21.41 -0.44 8.28
C LEU A 58 -21.34 0.22 9.67
N SER A 59 -22.04 1.33 9.87
CA SER A 59 -22.08 2.15 11.10
C SER A 59 -23.31 1.89 11.96
N GLY A 60 -24.38 1.34 11.38
CA GLY A 60 -25.54 0.83 12.12
C GLY A 60 -25.23 -0.40 12.96
N ASP A 61 -24.05 -0.99 12.75
CA ASP A 61 -23.44 -1.98 13.65
C ASP A 61 -22.53 -1.30 14.69
N GLU A 62 -22.97 -0.15 15.22
CA GLU A 62 -22.29 0.58 16.29
C GLU A 62 -21.88 -0.33 17.48
N PRO A 63 -22.70 -1.33 17.90
CA PRO A 63 -22.27 -2.30 18.89
C PRO A 63 -21.05 -3.13 18.46
N LEU A 64 -21.01 -3.59 17.20
CA LEU A 64 -19.86 -4.33 16.67
C LEU A 64 -18.62 -3.44 16.61
N VAL A 65 -18.74 -2.19 16.16
CA VAL A 65 -17.64 -1.23 16.09
C VAL A 65 -17.04 -0.98 17.48
N ARG A 66 -17.90 -0.73 18.48
CA ARG A 66 -17.48 -0.50 19.87
C ARG A 66 -16.83 -1.76 20.46
N GLU A 67 -17.39 -2.92 20.18
CA GLU A 67 -16.84 -4.20 20.65
C GLU A 67 -15.48 -4.50 20.04
N LEU A 68 -15.32 -4.29 18.73
CA LEU A 68 -14.02 -4.44 18.06
C LEU A 68 -12.98 -3.50 18.67
N GLN A 69 -13.32 -2.23 18.91
CA GLN A 69 -12.40 -1.32 19.58
C GLN A 69 -12.04 -1.77 20.98
N ARG A 70 -13.01 -2.26 21.76
CA ARG A 70 -12.78 -2.80 23.09
C ARG A 70 -11.79 -3.96 23.03
N VAL A 71 -12.07 -4.96 22.19
CA VAL A 71 -11.21 -6.15 22.01
C VAL A 71 -9.80 -5.74 21.61
N VAL A 72 -9.65 -4.85 20.63
CA VAL A 72 -8.33 -4.35 20.21
C VAL A 72 -7.57 -3.72 21.37
N MET A 73 -8.25 -2.93 22.22
CA MET A 73 -7.60 -2.25 23.34
C MET A 73 -7.30 -3.16 24.54
N THR A 74 -8.07 -4.22 24.74
CA THR A 74 -7.97 -5.05 25.97
C THR A 74 -7.34 -6.40 25.77
N GLU A 75 -7.32 -6.94 24.56
CA GLU A 75 -7.01 -8.35 24.30
C GLU A 75 -5.81 -8.53 23.36
N ILE A 76 -5.47 -7.54 22.53
CA ILE A 76 -4.33 -7.63 21.62
C ILE A 76 -3.04 -7.25 22.35
N THR A 77 -2.04 -8.13 22.25
CA THR A 77 -0.71 -7.90 22.80
C THR A 77 0.32 -7.99 21.69
N LEU A 78 1.30 -7.08 21.71
CA LEU A 78 2.40 -7.09 20.76
C LEU A 78 3.47 -8.08 21.23
N SER A 79 4.07 -8.81 20.30
CA SER A 79 5.20 -9.68 20.60
C SER A 79 6.41 -8.87 21.08
N LYS A 80 7.40 -9.56 21.65
CA LYS A 80 8.64 -8.92 22.09
C LYS A 80 9.38 -8.26 20.92
N ASP A 81 9.39 -8.91 19.76
CA ASP A 81 10.05 -8.40 18.56
C ASP A 81 9.36 -7.09 18.10
N VAL A 82 8.03 -7.11 18.01
CA VAL A 82 7.24 -5.93 17.60
C VAL A 82 7.44 -4.76 18.56
N ASN A 83 7.40 -5.00 19.87
CA ASN A 83 7.68 -3.94 20.84
C ASN A 83 9.08 -3.32 20.65
N GLY A 84 10.10 -4.13 20.38
CA GLY A 84 11.44 -3.63 20.10
C GLY A 84 11.52 -2.81 18.81
N TRP A 85 10.77 -3.18 17.78
CA TRP A 85 10.69 -2.40 16.54
C TRP A 85 9.98 -1.06 16.73
N VAL A 86 8.89 -1.06 17.50
CA VAL A 86 8.13 0.16 17.88
C VAL A 86 8.97 1.10 18.73
N GLU A 87 9.75 0.58 19.69
CA GLU A 87 10.68 1.37 20.49
C GLU A 87 11.82 1.96 19.63
N ARG A 88 12.26 1.25 18.59
CA ARG A 88 13.20 1.83 17.63
C ARG A 88 12.53 2.92 16.78
N PHE A 89 11.28 2.72 16.41
CA PHE A 89 10.54 3.66 15.55
C PHE A 89 10.34 4.99 16.27
N SER A 90 10.08 4.95 17.59
CA SER A 90 9.85 6.14 18.42
C SER A 90 11.00 7.14 18.45
N ARG A 91 12.19 6.76 17.97
CA ARG A 91 13.38 7.63 17.86
C ARG A 91 13.39 8.46 16.58
N VAL A 92 12.82 7.92 15.52
CA VAL A 92 12.79 8.57 14.19
C VAL A 92 11.45 9.23 13.90
N ASN A 93 10.38 8.79 14.57
CA ASN A 93 9.06 9.41 14.48
C ASN A 93 8.20 9.13 15.72
N HIS A 94 7.17 9.94 15.95
CA HIS A 94 6.22 9.80 17.05
C HIS A 94 4.83 9.43 16.54
N ARG A 95 4.37 8.23 16.90
CA ARG A 95 2.99 7.76 16.68
C ARG A 95 2.39 7.28 17.99
N ASP A 96 1.07 7.38 18.15
CA ASP A 96 0.38 6.85 19.33
C ASP A 96 0.64 5.34 19.45
N PRO A 97 1.04 4.81 20.62
CA PRO A 97 1.21 3.37 20.83
C PRO A 97 -0.02 2.53 20.43
N TYR A 98 -1.23 3.10 20.50
CA TYR A 98 -2.47 2.50 20.02
C TYR A 98 -2.39 2.05 18.55
N LEU A 99 -1.67 2.80 17.70
CA LEU A 99 -1.54 2.50 16.28
C LEU A 99 -1.01 1.08 16.06
N TRP A 100 0.01 0.66 16.80
CA TRP A 100 0.66 -0.64 16.57
C TRP A 100 -0.21 -1.82 17.02
N ILE A 101 -0.98 -1.63 18.09
CA ILE A 101 -1.99 -2.60 18.54
C ILE A 101 -3.11 -2.70 17.50
N TRP A 102 -3.55 -1.55 16.97
CA TRP A 102 -4.52 -1.48 15.89
C TRP A 102 -4.01 -2.19 14.62
N CYS A 103 -2.74 -1.96 14.24
CA CYS A 103 -2.12 -2.60 13.08
C CYS A 103 -2.03 -4.12 13.26
N ARG A 104 -1.71 -4.61 14.47
CA ARG A 104 -1.69 -6.05 14.78
C ARG A 104 -3.06 -6.68 14.56
N ALA A 105 -4.11 -6.06 15.09
CA ALA A 105 -5.48 -6.53 14.87
C ALA A 105 -5.88 -6.47 13.38
N ALA A 106 -5.51 -5.41 12.67
CA ALA A 106 -5.79 -5.26 11.26
C ALA A 106 -5.10 -6.35 10.42
N ALA A 107 -3.83 -6.66 10.72
CA ALA A 107 -3.09 -7.72 10.06
C ALA A 107 -3.75 -9.09 10.29
N GLU A 108 -4.20 -9.38 11.51
CA GLU A 108 -4.91 -10.62 11.84
C GLU A 108 -6.26 -10.74 11.09
N MET A 109 -7.00 -9.64 10.96
CA MET A 109 -8.25 -9.60 10.19
C MET A 109 -8.02 -9.78 8.68
N ALA A 110 -6.87 -9.34 8.17
CA ALA A 110 -6.52 -9.45 6.76
C ALA A 110 -5.81 -10.77 6.39
N SER A 111 -5.54 -11.65 7.36
CA SER A 111 -4.83 -12.91 7.18
C SER A 111 -5.54 -13.89 6.26
N LEU A 112 -4.77 -14.56 5.41
CA LEU A 112 -5.20 -15.71 4.63
C LEU A 112 -5.52 -16.89 5.55
N PRO A 113 -6.64 -17.60 5.36
CA PRO A 113 -6.96 -18.79 6.14
C PRO A 113 -6.02 -19.99 5.89
N SER A 114 -5.15 -19.92 4.88
CA SER A 114 -4.25 -21.02 4.49
C SER A 114 -2.90 -21.04 5.22
N ILE A 115 -2.62 -20.03 6.05
CA ILE A 115 -1.34 -19.92 6.78
C ILE A 115 -1.20 -21.12 7.73
N ASP A 116 -0.01 -21.72 7.77
CA ASP A 116 0.30 -22.79 8.70
C ASP A 116 0.28 -22.25 10.14
N ALA A 117 -0.46 -22.91 11.03
CA ALA A 117 -0.72 -22.42 12.39
C ALA A 117 0.58 -22.13 13.18
N GLU A 118 1.62 -22.93 12.97
CA GLU A 118 2.93 -22.78 13.62
C GLU A 118 3.70 -21.52 13.17
N LEU A 119 3.38 -21.00 11.98
CA LEU A 119 4.01 -19.83 11.39
C LEU A 119 3.15 -18.57 11.52
N TYR A 120 1.89 -18.70 11.96
CA TYR A 120 0.91 -17.62 11.99
C TYR A 120 1.44 -16.38 12.69
N ASP A 121 1.77 -16.44 13.97
CA ASP A 121 2.24 -15.27 14.71
C ASP A 121 3.52 -14.66 14.13
N HIS A 122 4.42 -15.52 13.65
CA HIS A 122 5.68 -15.07 13.09
C HIS A 122 5.50 -14.33 11.76
N VAL A 123 4.55 -14.75 10.90
CA VAL A 123 4.24 -14.03 9.66
C VAL A 123 3.42 -12.77 9.92
N ILE A 124 2.50 -12.78 10.90
CA ILE A 124 1.79 -11.55 11.30
C ILE A 124 2.76 -10.51 11.82
N ASP A 125 3.75 -10.88 12.64
CA ASP A 125 4.80 -9.94 13.06
C ASP A 125 5.58 -9.38 11.87
N SER A 126 5.89 -10.18 10.85
CA SER A 126 6.54 -9.67 9.64
C SER A 126 5.66 -8.71 8.85
N VAL A 127 4.33 -8.92 8.84
CA VAL A 127 3.38 -7.94 8.29
C VAL A 127 3.43 -6.64 9.08
N ILE A 128 3.51 -6.69 10.42
CA ILE A 128 3.66 -5.47 11.24
C ILE A 128 4.98 -4.77 10.98
N LEU A 129 6.06 -5.52 10.76
CA LEU A 129 7.32 -4.94 10.34
C LEU A 129 7.19 -4.21 8.99
N MET A 130 6.45 -4.76 8.03
CA MET A 130 6.12 -4.04 6.80
C MET A 130 5.28 -2.79 7.03
N VAL A 131 4.34 -2.81 7.96
CA VAL A 131 3.55 -1.62 8.33
C VAL A 131 4.44 -0.54 8.95
N ILE A 132 5.44 -0.90 9.76
CA ILE A 132 6.42 0.04 10.30
C ILE A 132 7.25 0.66 9.16
N ILE A 133 7.73 -0.18 8.22
CA ILE A 133 8.44 0.29 7.02
C ILE A 133 7.55 1.26 6.23
N ASN A 134 6.26 0.91 6.05
CA ASN A 134 5.27 1.77 5.40
C ASN A 134 5.23 3.15 6.07
N ALA A 135 5.01 3.19 7.38
CA ALA A 135 4.91 4.45 8.12
C ALA A 135 6.17 5.32 7.96
N VAL A 136 7.37 4.74 8.05
CA VAL A 136 8.62 5.49 7.88
C VAL A 136 8.72 6.16 6.50
N ILE A 137 8.31 5.46 5.43
CA ILE A 137 8.39 6.00 4.07
C ILE A 137 7.25 7.00 3.80
N ASP A 138 6.04 6.66 4.24
CA ASP A 138 4.81 7.46 4.09
C ASP A 138 5.00 8.85 4.70
N ASP A 139 5.50 8.91 5.94
CA ASP A 139 5.81 10.15 6.65
C ASP A 139 6.77 11.07 5.88
N VAL A 140 7.63 10.51 5.02
CA VAL A 140 8.55 11.31 4.19
C VAL A 140 7.94 11.66 2.84
N ALA A 141 7.17 10.74 2.25
CA ALA A 141 6.52 10.93 0.96
C ALA A 141 5.46 12.05 1.01
N ASP A 142 4.78 12.20 2.14
CA ASP A 142 3.71 13.18 2.32
C ASP A 142 4.23 14.63 2.47
N HIS A 143 5.53 14.81 2.70
CA HIS A 143 6.14 16.13 2.84
C HIS A 143 6.75 16.66 1.52
N HIS A 144 6.39 17.89 1.17
CA HIS A 144 6.91 18.61 0.01
C HIS A 144 8.43 18.77 0.03
N GLY A 145 9.05 18.71 -1.16
CA GLY A 145 10.49 19.01 -1.34
C GLY A 145 11.44 18.00 -0.68
N ARG A 146 10.96 16.80 -0.36
CA ARG A 146 11.73 15.72 0.26
C ARG A 146 12.21 14.66 -0.73
N GLN A 147 12.07 14.89 -2.04
CA GLN A 147 12.30 13.90 -3.09
C GLN A 147 13.65 13.18 -2.97
N GLU A 148 14.77 13.90 -2.80
CA GLU A 148 16.10 13.28 -2.71
C GLU A 148 16.22 12.33 -1.51
N PHE A 149 15.62 12.71 -0.38
CA PHE A 149 15.60 11.87 0.82
C PHE A 149 14.65 10.69 0.67
N LEU A 150 13.48 10.89 0.06
CA LEU A 150 12.55 9.81 -0.28
C LEU A 150 13.22 8.77 -1.20
N ASP A 151 13.93 9.22 -2.25
CA ASP A 151 14.64 8.31 -3.16
C ASP A 151 15.73 7.51 -2.43
N ALA A 152 16.40 8.08 -1.42
CA ALA A 152 17.33 7.35 -0.58
C ALA A 152 16.64 6.25 0.26
N LEU A 153 15.43 6.50 0.75
CA LEU A 153 14.64 5.47 1.45
C LEU A 153 14.19 4.36 0.49
N LEU A 154 13.73 4.73 -0.70
CA LEU A 154 13.27 3.78 -1.71
C LEU A 154 14.40 2.93 -2.31
N ASP A 155 15.63 3.47 -2.38
CA ASP A 155 16.83 2.70 -2.72
C ASP A 155 17.03 1.49 -1.77
N ILE A 156 16.69 1.61 -0.48
CA ILE A 156 16.74 0.49 0.46
C ILE A 156 15.72 -0.60 0.07
N ILE A 157 14.47 -0.21 -0.18
CA ILE A 157 13.37 -1.14 -0.51
C ILE A 157 13.60 -1.86 -1.84
N GLU A 158 14.24 -1.18 -2.79
CA GLU A 158 14.55 -1.74 -4.11
C GLU A 158 15.85 -2.56 -4.10
N GLY A 159 16.42 -2.81 -2.92
CA GLY A 159 17.58 -3.68 -2.72
C GLY A 159 18.93 -3.05 -3.07
N ARG A 160 18.97 -1.73 -3.32
CA ARG A 160 20.21 -0.99 -3.65
C ARG A 160 21.03 -0.59 -2.42
N GLY A 161 20.46 -0.66 -1.21
CA GLY A 161 21.11 -0.31 0.05
C GLY A 161 21.96 -1.41 0.72
N GLY A 162 22.04 -2.61 0.12
CA GLY A 162 22.76 -3.75 0.69
C GLY A 162 22.00 -4.49 1.81
N VAL A 163 22.20 -5.81 1.91
CA VAL A 163 21.46 -6.68 2.84
C VAL A 163 22.18 -6.87 4.18
N ASN A 164 23.52 -6.82 4.19
CA ASN A 164 24.35 -7.16 5.36
C ASN A 164 24.84 -5.93 6.13
N ALA A 165 24.99 -4.80 5.44
CA ALA A 165 25.31 -3.51 6.01
C ALA A 165 24.66 -2.43 5.14
N ILE A 166 24.33 -1.29 5.74
CA ILE A 166 23.88 -0.12 5.00
C ILE A 166 25.02 0.43 4.15
N ASP A 167 24.74 0.77 2.90
CA ASP A 167 25.71 1.43 2.02
C ASP A 167 26.10 2.81 2.59
N PRO A 168 27.39 3.07 2.88
CA PRO A 168 27.85 4.38 3.32
C PRO A 168 27.50 5.52 2.36
N ALA A 169 27.39 5.26 1.05
CA ALA A 169 26.97 6.25 0.07
C ALA A 169 25.50 6.66 0.25
N LEU A 170 24.66 5.76 0.76
CA LEU A 170 23.26 6.06 1.07
C LEU A 170 23.15 6.97 2.29
N LEU A 171 23.94 6.72 3.34
CA LEU A 171 24.00 7.58 4.53
C LEU A 171 24.46 9.01 4.21
N GLN A 172 25.30 9.18 3.19
CA GLN A 172 25.72 10.52 2.74
C GLN A 172 24.60 11.33 2.09
N LYS A 173 23.47 10.70 1.73
CA LYS A 173 22.27 11.40 1.23
C LYS A 173 21.46 12.07 2.36
N ALA A 174 21.72 11.74 3.63
CA ALA A 174 21.10 12.42 4.75
C ALA A 174 21.69 13.84 4.92
N SER A 175 20.81 14.82 5.00
CA SER A 175 21.13 16.22 5.29
C SER A 175 21.11 16.54 6.78
N THR A 176 20.49 15.68 7.60
CA THR A 176 20.38 15.88 9.06
C THR A 176 20.70 14.60 9.85
N PRO A 177 21.05 14.70 11.14
CA PRO A 177 21.22 13.52 12.00
C PRO A 177 19.96 12.65 12.09
N LEU A 178 18.77 13.27 12.12
CA LEU A 178 17.50 12.55 12.16
C LEU A 178 17.26 11.76 10.86
N GLU A 179 17.62 12.32 9.71
CA GLU A 179 17.54 11.62 8.42
C GLU A 179 18.50 10.43 8.35
N ALA A 180 19.71 10.58 8.89
CA ALA A 180 20.65 9.46 8.99
C ALA A 180 20.10 8.35 9.89
N GLU A 181 19.54 8.71 11.06
CA GLU A 181 18.90 7.74 11.97
C GLU A 181 17.68 7.07 11.31
N THR A 182 16.92 7.81 10.49
CA THR A 182 15.78 7.29 9.72
C THR A 182 16.21 6.28 8.66
N LEU A 183 17.29 6.55 7.91
CA LEU A 183 17.85 5.60 6.94
C LEU A 183 18.36 4.33 7.65
N GLU A 184 19.05 4.48 8.78
CA GLU A 184 19.52 3.34 9.58
C GLU A 184 18.35 2.52 10.15
N ALA A 185 17.28 3.18 10.60
CA ALA A 185 16.08 2.52 11.08
C ALA A 185 15.38 1.75 9.95
N LEU A 186 15.15 2.39 8.80
CA LEU A 186 14.54 1.75 7.64
C LEU A 186 15.36 0.56 7.15
N TRP A 187 16.68 0.71 7.05
CA TRP A 187 17.58 -0.38 6.68
C TRP A 187 17.50 -1.54 7.68
N PHE A 188 17.48 -1.25 8.98
CA PHE A 188 17.30 -2.28 10.01
C PHE A 188 15.97 -3.03 9.84
N TYR A 189 14.86 -2.32 9.62
CA TYR A 189 13.56 -2.96 9.44
C TYR A 189 13.50 -3.81 8.18
N TYR A 190 13.95 -3.26 7.06
CA TYR A 190 13.94 -3.97 5.77
C TYR A 190 14.88 -5.18 5.77
N SER A 191 16.10 -5.05 6.29
CA SER A 191 17.02 -6.18 6.41
C SER A 191 16.48 -7.27 7.34
N THR A 192 15.86 -6.90 8.46
CA THR A 192 15.18 -7.84 9.36
C THR A 192 14.04 -8.56 8.66
N LEU A 193 13.18 -7.83 7.93
CA LEU A 193 12.09 -8.41 7.14
C LEU A 193 12.64 -9.42 6.12
N MET A 194 13.67 -9.06 5.37
CA MET A 194 14.27 -9.94 4.37
C MET A 194 14.94 -11.17 4.99
N GLN A 195 15.57 -11.04 6.16
CA GLN A 195 16.13 -12.17 6.89
C GLN A 195 15.04 -13.14 7.34
N ARG A 196 13.94 -12.63 7.92
CA ARG A 196 12.77 -13.45 8.31
C ARG A 196 12.13 -14.12 7.10
N THR A 197 11.92 -13.37 6.02
CA THR A 197 11.23 -13.86 4.82
C THR A 197 12.00 -15.00 4.16
N ARG A 198 13.34 -14.95 4.16
CA ARG A 198 14.20 -16.02 3.62
C ARG A 198 14.12 -17.34 4.39
N THR A 199 13.64 -17.35 5.64
CA THR A 199 13.47 -18.59 6.41
C THR A 199 12.12 -19.26 6.17
N TYR A 200 11.22 -18.62 5.40
CA TYR A 200 9.90 -19.19 5.14
C TYR A 200 9.96 -20.43 4.25
N PRO A 201 9.14 -21.47 4.53
CA PRO A 201 9.24 -22.75 3.84
C PRO A 201 9.13 -22.64 2.32
N ARG A 202 8.33 -21.69 1.83
CA ARG A 202 8.09 -21.48 0.39
C ARG A 202 8.70 -20.18 -0.13
N TYR A 203 9.72 -19.62 0.56
CA TYR A 203 10.38 -18.39 0.12
C TYR A 203 10.82 -18.44 -1.35
N ALA A 204 11.53 -19.50 -1.74
CA ALA A 204 12.08 -19.63 -3.09
C ALA A 204 11.01 -19.62 -4.20
N GLU A 205 9.77 -19.98 -3.88
CA GLU A 205 8.66 -20.06 -4.82
C GLU A 205 7.99 -18.70 -5.07
N PHE A 206 8.03 -17.79 -4.11
CA PHE A 206 7.34 -16.50 -4.18
C PHE A 206 8.30 -15.29 -4.13
N ALA A 207 9.61 -15.51 -4.01
CA ALA A 207 10.60 -14.45 -3.81
C ALA A 207 10.62 -13.41 -4.96
N ASP A 208 10.46 -13.85 -6.20
CA ASP A 208 10.45 -12.98 -7.38
C ASP A 208 9.18 -12.13 -7.46
N ILE A 209 8.03 -12.71 -7.12
CA ILE A 209 6.74 -12.04 -7.01
C ILE A 209 6.80 -10.97 -5.92
N PHE A 210 7.23 -11.34 -4.71
CA PHE A 210 7.38 -10.39 -3.60
C PHE A 210 8.34 -9.25 -3.96
N ALA A 211 9.48 -9.56 -4.59
CA ALA A 211 10.42 -8.53 -5.04
C ALA A 211 9.83 -7.61 -6.11
N TYR A 212 8.95 -8.12 -6.97
CA TYR A 212 8.20 -7.29 -7.92
C TYR A 212 7.23 -6.35 -7.21
N ASP A 213 6.43 -6.87 -6.28
CA ASP A 213 5.44 -6.07 -5.57
C ASP A 213 6.09 -5.00 -4.66
N CYS A 214 7.26 -5.26 -4.08
CA CYS A 214 8.07 -4.23 -3.40
C CYS A 214 8.47 -3.06 -4.32
N ARG A 215 8.75 -3.31 -5.61
CA ARG A 215 9.04 -2.24 -6.58
C ARG A 215 7.79 -1.45 -6.96
N VAL A 216 6.65 -2.12 -7.09
CA VAL A 216 5.37 -1.45 -7.32
C VAL A 216 5.04 -0.54 -6.12
N TRP A 217 5.27 -1.03 -4.91
CA TRP A 217 5.10 -0.26 -3.69
C TRP A 217 6.02 0.96 -3.61
N ALA A 218 7.30 0.82 -3.97
CA ALA A 218 8.22 1.96 -4.05
C ALA A 218 7.75 3.01 -5.07
N ASN A 219 7.25 2.58 -6.23
CA ASN A 219 6.71 3.48 -7.25
C ASN A 219 5.45 4.21 -6.78
N MET A 220 4.62 3.58 -5.95
CA MET A 220 3.46 4.24 -5.36
C MET A 220 3.87 5.45 -4.52
N TYR A 221 4.93 5.35 -3.71
CA TYR A 221 5.41 6.50 -2.92
C TYR A 221 5.96 7.63 -3.77
N ARG A 222 6.62 7.31 -4.90
CA ARG A 222 7.03 8.33 -5.87
C ARG A 222 5.82 9.07 -6.44
N LEU A 223 4.75 8.33 -6.75
CA LEU A 223 3.50 8.93 -7.22
C LEU A 223 2.82 9.78 -6.12
N SER A 224 2.79 9.28 -4.88
CA SER A 224 2.26 10.00 -3.72
C SER A 224 2.94 11.37 -3.57
N HIS A 225 4.28 11.39 -3.61
CA HIS A 225 5.06 12.61 -3.55
C HIS A 225 4.76 13.58 -4.70
N LEU A 226 4.65 13.05 -5.93
CA LEU A 226 4.30 13.86 -7.11
C LEU A 226 2.89 14.46 -7.00
N PHE A 227 1.92 13.77 -6.43
CA PHE A 227 0.56 14.30 -6.25
C PHE A 227 0.52 15.47 -5.27
N ASN A 228 1.32 15.42 -4.20
CA ASN A 228 1.43 16.55 -3.29
C ASN A 228 2.11 17.74 -3.99
N ASP A 229 3.26 17.55 -4.63
CA ASP A 229 3.99 18.64 -5.30
C ASP A 229 3.27 19.20 -6.54
N HIS A 230 2.46 18.38 -7.21
CA HIS A 230 1.75 18.73 -8.43
C HIS A 230 0.28 18.28 -8.38
N PRO A 231 -0.60 18.97 -7.61
CA PRO A 231 -2.02 18.60 -7.53
C PRO A 231 -2.73 18.54 -8.89
N ASP A 232 -2.26 19.29 -9.91
CA ASP A 232 -2.78 19.23 -11.28
C ASP A 232 -2.64 17.85 -11.95
N MET A 233 -1.72 17.01 -11.47
CA MET A 233 -1.55 15.63 -11.95
C MET A 233 -2.59 14.67 -11.38
N MET A 234 -3.37 15.10 -10.40
CA MET A 234 -4.31 14.24 -9.69
C MET A 234 -5.34 13.63 -10.65
N SER A 235 -5.31 12.31 -10.75
CA SER A 235 -6.13 11.54 -11.68
C SER A 235 -6.75 10.36 -10.96
N MET A 236 -8.08 10.21 -11.07
CA MET A 236 -8.77 9.04 -10.52
C MET A 236 -8.28 7.73 -11.13
N VAL A 237 -7.81 7.74 -12.39
CA VAL A 237 -7.31 6.54 -13.07
C VAL A 237 -6.00 6.08 -12.47
N GLU A 238 -5.04 7.00 -12.30
CA GLU A 238 -3.74 6.68 -11.69
C GLU A 238 -3.87 6.41 -10.20
N HIS A 239 -4.73 7.18 -9.51
CA HIS A 239 -5.05 6.94 -8.12
C HIS A 239 -5.55 5.51 -7.92
N ASP A 240 -6.59 5.09 -8.65
CA ASP A 240 -7.09 3.72 -8.52
C ASP A 240 -5.98 2.70 -8.84
N LEU A 241 -5.28 2.86 -9.95
CA LEU A 241 -4.30 1.86 -10.38
C LEU A 241 -3.13 1.65 -9.41
N VAL A 242 -2.62 2.72 -8.79
CA VAL A 242 -1.34 2.69 -8.07
C VAL A 242 -1.47 2.95 -6.57
N MET A 243 -2.28 3.93 -6.16
CA MET A 243 -2.31 4.39 -4.76
C MET A 243 -2.77 3.35 -3.73
N PRO A 244 -3.65 2.37 -4.04
CA PRO A 244 -3.97 1.31 -3.10
C PRO A 244 -2.75 0.54 -2.58
N TYR A 245 -1.63 0.49 -3.34
CA TYR A 245 -0.42 -0.21 -2.91
C TYR A 245 0.17 0.32 -1.60
N ASN A 246 -0.22 1.52 -1.16
CA ASN A 246 0.07 2.01 0.19
C ASN A 246 -0.44 1.10 1.31
N MET A 247 -1.54 0.36 1.11
CA MET A 247 -2.06 -0.55 2.14
C MET A 247 -1.22 -1.82 2.30
N GLY A 248 -0.29 -2.10 1.38
CA GLY A 248 0.64 -3.22 1.44
C GLY A 248 0.04 -4.64 1.35
N MET A 249 -1.28 -4.78 1.20
CA MET A 249 -1.97 -6.08 1.29
C MET A 249 -1.51 -7.11 0.25
N VAL A 250 -1.10 -6.70 -0.95
CA VAL A 250 -0.53 -7.63 -1.93
C VAL A 250 0.76 -8.26 -1.40
N MET A 251 1.66 -7.46 -0.85
CA MET A 251 2.91 -7.96 -0.28
C MET A 251 2.66 -8.77 1.00
N TYR A 252 1.67 -8.39 1.80
CA TYR A 252 1.26 -9.19 2.97
C TYR A 252 0.77 -10.57 2.53
N THR A 253 0.00 -10.62 1.45
CA THR A 253 -0.46 -11.87 0.84
C THR A 253 0.74 -12.71 0.40
N ASP A 254 1.73 -12.13 -0.27
CA ASP A 254 2.94 -12.86 -0.69
C ASP A 254 3.69 -13.47 0.51
N LEU A 255 3.90 -12.71 1.59
CA LEU A 255 4.50 -13.23 2.82
C LEU A 255 3.70 -14.40 3.42
N GLN A 256 2.38 -14.29 3.43
CA GLN A 256 1.49 -15.32 3.98
C GLN A 256 1.45 -16.58 3.11
N LEU A 257 1.55 -16.44 1.78
CA LEU A 257 1.66 -17.56 0.85
C LEU A 257 2.99 -18.32 1.05
N MET A 258 4.08 -17.63 1.38
CA MET A 258 5.35 -18.26 1.74
C MET A 258 5.25 -19.17 2.99
N CYS A 259 4.25 -18.91 3.83
CA CYS A 259 3.93 -19.65 5.07
C CYS A 259 2.66 -20.52 4.95
N SER A 260 2.18 -20.81 3.75
CA SER A 260 0.98 -21.61 3.51
C SER A 260 1.33 -22.93 2.82
N SER A 261 1.66 -23.99 3.56
CA SER A 261 2.02 -25.30 2.98
C SER A 261 0.92 -25.93 2.12
N ARG A 262 -0.34 -25.61 2.42
CA ARG A 262 -1.52 -26.17 1.76
C ARG A 262 -1.99 -25.37 0.54
N PHE A 263 -1.34 -24.26 0.22
CA PHE A 263 -1.74 -23.41 -0.89
C PHE A 263 -1.35 -23.99 -2.25
N GLU A 264 -2.32 -24.12 -3.16
CA GLU A 264 -2.14 -24.61 -4.53
C GLU A 264 -1.77 -23.47 -5.47
N THR A 265 -0.63 -23.56 -6.17
CA THR A 265 -0.16 -22.50 -7.09
C THR A 265 -1.10 -22.23 -8.25
N THR A 266 -1.98 -23.17 -8.60
CA THR A 266 -3.03 -22.95 -9.58
C THR A 266 -4.02 -21.86 -9.16
N ASP A 267 -4.14 -21.58 -7.87
CA ASP A 267 -5.00 -20.53 -7.34
C ASP A 267 -4.35 -19.14 -7.38
N LEU A 268 -3.03 -19.05 -7.63
CA LEU A 268 -2.23 -17.83 -7.50
C LEU A 268 -2.81 -16.64 -8.26
N GLY A 269 -3.23 -16.84 -9.51
CA GLY A 269 -3.84 -15.75 -10.28
C GLY A 269 -5.13 -15.21 -9.66
N ALA A 270 -5.97 -16.08 -9.12
CA ALA A 270 -7.23 -15.69 -8.48
C ALA A 270 -7.00 -15.06 -7.10
N VAL A 271 -6.08 -15.60 -6.31
CA VAL A 271 -5.71 -15.03 -5.00
C VAL A 271 -5.06 -13.67 -5.15
N ARG A 272 -4.18 -13.47 -6.15
CA ARG A 272 -3.59 -12.15 -6.43
C ARG A 272 -4.65 -11.13 -6.86
N ALA A 273 -5.60 -11.52 -7.71
CA ALA A 273 -6.72 -10.64 -8.06
C ALA A 273 -7.55 -10.25 -6.82
N ALA A 274 -7.84 -11.23 -5.95
CA ALA A 274 -8.53 -10.97 -4.70
C ALA A 274 -7.73 -10.07 -3.74
N ALA A 275 -6.41 -10.25 -3.65
CA ALA A 275 -5.52 -9.43 -2.82
C ALA A 275 -5.47 -7.97 -3.28
N ILE A 276 -5.45 -7.73 -4.60
CA ILE A 276 -5.55 -6.38 -5.17
C ILE A 276 -6.89 -5.75 -4.75
N LEU A 277 -8.01 -6.45 -4.94
CA LEU A 277 -9.33 -5.95 -4.53
C LEU A 277 -9.42 -5.70 -3.02
N ALA A 278 -8.85 -6.58 -2.20
CA ALA A 278 -8.76 -6.43 -0.75
C ALA A 278 -7.96 -5.19 -0.37
N GLN A 279 -6.87 -4.92 -1.08
CA GLN A 279 -6.05 -3.73 -0.91
C GLN A 279 -6.86 -2.45 -1.15
N TYR A 280 -7.66 -2.41 -2.22
CA TYR A 280 -8.60 -1.31 -2.45
C TYR A 280 -9.62 -1.17 -1.31
N MET A 281 -10.17 -2.29 -0.82
CA MET A 281 -11.10 -2.28 0.32
C MET A 281 -10.45 -1.68 1.58
N GLY A 282 -9.21 -2.05 1.88
CA GLY A 282 -8.43 -1.45 2.96
C GLY A 282 -8.19 0.05 2.75
N ARG A 283 -7.82 0.45 1.53
CA ARG A 283 -7.55 1.87 1.17
C ARG A 283 -8.81 2.71 1.30
N ILE A 284 -9.98 2.18 0.93
CA ILE A 284 -11.27 2.84 1.13
C ILE A 284 -11.55 3.06 2.63
N GLY A 285 -11.30 2.05 3.46
CA GLY A 285 -11.42 2.21 4.92
C GLY A 285 -10.48 3.28 5.47
N ASN A 286 -9.25 3.38 4.95
CA ASN A 286 -8.30 4.44 5.30
C ASN A 286 -8.82 5.82 4.84
N LEU A 287 -8.94 6.06 3.53
CA LEU A 287 -9.25 7.37 2.95
C LEU A 287 -10.58 7.97 3.45
N THR A 288 -11.59 7.15 3.71
CA THR A 288 -12.89 7.65 4.21
C THR A 288 -12.84 8.09 5.67
N THR A 289 -11.77 7.75 6.40
CA THR A 289 -11.63 8.05 7.83
C THR A 289 -10.55 9.09 8.14
N THR A 290 -9.68 9.40 7.18
CA THR A 290 -8.52 10.27 7.37
C THR A 290 -8.57 11.57 6.57
N TRP A 291 -9.31 11.65 5.47
CA TRP A 291 -9.33 12.83 4.59
C TRP A 291 -9.54 14.19 5.29
N ARG A 292 -10.28 14.23 6.40
CA ARG A 292 -10.50 15.47 7.14
C ARG A 292 -9.25 16.00 7.83
N ARG A 293 -8.41 15.12 8.39
CA ARG A 293 -7.14 15.53 9.01
C ARG A 293 -6.09 15.84 7.95
N GLU A 294 -6.12 15.11 6.84
CA GLU A 294 -5.19 15.28 5.71
C GLU A 294 -5.27 16.71 5.12
N ILE A 295 -6.44 17.36 5.15
CA ILE A 295 -6.59 18.77 4.77
C ILE A 295 -5.69 19.69 5.63
N ASP A 296 -5.63 19.44 6.94
CA ASP A 296 -4.83 20.26 7.87
C ASP A 296 -3.32 19.95 7.76
N GLU A 297 -2.99 18.76 7.25
CA GLU A 297 -1.62 18.30 6.99
C GLU A 297 -1.11 18.69 5.60
N HIS A 298 -1.99 19.23 4.74
CA HIS A 298 -1.72 19.51 3.32
C HIS A 298 -1.36 18.26 2.50
N ASP A 299 -1.84 17.09 2.95
CA ASP A 299 -1.77 15.85 2.19
C ASP A 299 -3.04 15.73 1.34
N TYR A 300 -2.88 15.75 0.02
CA TYR A 300 -3.99 15.62 -0.92
C TYR A 300 -3.94 14.33 -1.73
N THR A 301 -3.13 13.35 -1.32
CA THR A 301 -2.95 12.08 -2.03
C THR A 301 -4.14 11.12 -1.93
N SER A 302 -5.07 11.40 -1.02
CA SER A 302 -6.28 10.62 -0.82
C SER A 302 -7.24 10.71 -2.00
N GLY A 303 -7.83 9.56 -2.35
CA GLY A 303 -8.77 9.45 -3.46
C GLY A 303 -10.03 10.29 -3.28
N VAL A 304 -10.35 10.71 -2.05
CA VAL A 304 -11.46 11.64 -1.79
C VAL A 304 -11.24 12.97 -2.53
N PHE A 305 -10.01 13.50 -2.51
CA PHE A 305 -9.68 14.74 -3.22
C PHE A 305 -9.70 14.52 -4.73
N ALA A 306 -9.08 13.44 -5.20
CA ALA A 306 -9.05 13.10 -6.63
C ALA A 306 -10.45 12.97 -7.23
N TYR A 307 -11.36 12.31 -6.51
CA TYR A 307 -12.75 12.17 -6.95
C TYR A 307 -13.49 13.51 -6.91
N ALA A 308 -13.33 14.29 -5.84
CA ALA A 308 -14.00 15.57 -5.70
C ALA A 308 -13.56 16.58 -6.77
N VAL A 309 -12.27 16.60 -7.14
CA VAL A 309 -11.74 17.42 -8.24
C VAL A 309 -12.25 16.91 -9.59
N ASP A 310 -12.18 15.60 -9.87
CA ASP A 310 -12.67 15.00 -11.12
C ASP A 310 -14.16 15.29 -11.37
N LYS A 311 -14.97 15.36 -10.30
CA LYS A 311 -16.40 15.69 -10.38
C LYS A 311 -16.72 17.18 -10.28
N GLY A 312 -15.72 18.04 -10.08
CA GLY A 312 -15.89 19.48 -9.96
C GLY A 312 -16.57 19.92 -8.66
N PHE A 313 -16.57 19.07 -7.62
CA PHE A 313 -17.04 19.43 -6.28
C PHE A 313 -16.00 20.25 -5.51
N VAL A 314 -14.72 20.07 -5.84
CA VAL A 314 -13.59 20.81 -5.29
C VAL A 314 -12.80 21.42 -6.45
N ASP A 315 -12.51 22.72 -6.36
CA ASP A 315 -11.62 23.38 -7.30
C ASP A 315 -10.17 23.04 -6.97
N ILE A 316 -9.39 22.66 -7.98
CA ILE A 316 -7.97 22.32 -7.81
C ILE A 316 -7.16 23.49 -7.25
N GLU A 317 -7.57 24.73 -7.53
CA GLU A 317 -6.91 25.92 -7.01
C GLU A 317 -7.03 26.04 -5.48
N TRP A 318 -8.04 25.41 -4.87
CA TRP A 318 -8.15 25.35 -3.40
C TRP A 318 -7.12 24.41 -2.79
N LEU A 319 -6.67 23.39 -3.52
CA LEU A 319 -5.63 22.46 -3.06
C LEU A 319 -4.22 23.06 -3.24
N LYS A 320 -3.99 23.85 -4.30
CA LYS A 320 -2.71 24.56 -4.52
C LYS A 320 -2.47 25.72 -3.58
N HIS A 321 -3.56 26.33 -3.11
CA HIS A 321 -3.52 27.51 -2.25
C HIS A 321 -4.35 27.30 -0.98
N PRO A 322 -3.96 26.33 -0.13
CA PRO A 322 -4.77 25.88 1.00
C PRO A 322 -4.91 26.96 2.09
N ASP A 323 -3.94 27.87 2.19
CA ASP A 323 -3.96 29.03 3.09
C ASP A 323 -4.92 30.15 2.63
N ALA A 324 -5.45 30.07 1.42
CA ALA A 324 -6.39 31.07 0.94
C ALA A 324 -7.70 31.03 1.74
N LYS A 325 -8.30 32.21 1.92
CA LYS A 325 -9.45 32.38 2.79
C LYS A 325 -10.60 31.44 2.41
N ASP A 326 -11.13 30.74 3.40
CA ASP A 326 -12.26 29.82 3.32
C ASP A 326 -11.99 28.54 2.48
N CYS A 327 -10.78 28.31 1.94
CA CYS A 327 -10.47 27.13 1.13
C CYS A 327 -10.72 25.82 1.86
N ARG A 328 -10.24 25.70 3.10
CA ARG A 328 -10.51 24.54 3.96
C ARG A 328 -12.01 24.19 4.04
N GLN A 329 -12.85 25.18 4.32
CA GLN A 329 -14.29 24.95 4.47
C GLN A 329 -14.93 24.57 3.12
N LYS A 330 -14.52 25.22 2.03
CA LYS A 330 -15.00 24.89 0.67
C LYS A 330 -14.65 23.45 0.27
N ILE A 331 -13.44 22.98 0.59
CA ILE A 331 -13.02 21.60 0.34
C ILE A 331 -13.92 20.63 1.12
N ILE A 332 -14.12 20.89 2.42
CA ILE A 332 -14.99 20.07 3.27
C ILE A 332 -16.43 20.03 2.74
N ASP A 333 -16.99 21.19 2.40
CA ASP A 333 -18.35 21.31 1.89
C ASP A 333 -18.51 20.60 0.55
N GLY A 334 -17.53 20.73 -0.35
CA GLY A 334 -17.49 20.02 -1.64
C GLY A 334 -17.49 18.50 -1.46
N ILE A 335 -16.62 17.99 -0.58
CA ILE A 335 -16.53 16.55 -0.29
C ILE A 335 -17.84 16.00 0.31
N VAL A 336 -18.41 16.72 1.28
CA VAL A 336 -19.65 16.32 1.96
C VAL A 336 -20.86 16.40 1.03
N CYS A 337 -21.07 17.53 0.35
CA CYS A 337 -22.18 17.71 -0.57
C CYS A 337 -22.06 16.80 -1.80
N GLY A 338 -20.84 16.47 -2.20
CA GLY A 338 -20.54 15.54 -3.30
C GLY A 338 -20.71 14.06 -2.95
N HIS A 339 -21.04 13.72 -1.69
CA HIS A 339 -21.18 12.34 -1.21
C HIS A 339 -19.98 11.45 -1.55
N CYS A 340 -18.77 11.99 -1.38
CA CYS A 340 -17.54 11.32 -1.82
C CYS A 340 -17.26 10.06 -0.98
N GLU A 341 -17.54 10.09 0.34
CA GLU A 341 -17.38 8.90 1.18
C GLU A 341 -18.28 7.75 0.70
N GLU A 342 -19.54 8.05 0.37
CA GLU A 342 -20.54 7.09 -0.11
C GLU A 342 -20.13 6.47 -1.45
N PHE A 343 -19.55 7.26 -2.35
CA PHE A 343 -18.98 6.73 -3.59
C PHE A 343 -17.93 5.65 -3.33
N PHE A 344 -17.01 5.90 -2.40
CA PHE A 344 -15.97 4.92 -2.06
C PHE A 344 -16.54 3.69 -1.34
N PHE A 345 -17.50 3.86 -0.43
CA PHE A 345 -18.15 2.69 0.19
C PHE A 345 -18.88 1.83 -0.82
N ALA A 346 -19.52 2.40 -1.84
CA ALA A 346 -20.11 1.60 -2.91
C ALA A 346 -19.05 0.79 -3.69
N LYS A 347 -17.88 1.37 -3.96
CA LYS A 347 -16.73 0.61 -4.52
C LYS A 347 -16.26 -0.49 -3.59
N TRP A 348 -16.27 -0.26 -2.28
CA TRP A 348 -15.90 -1.27 -1.29
C TRP A 348 -16.80 -2.50 -1.39
N PHE A 349 -18.13 -2.30 -1.47
CA PHE A 349 -19.08 -3.40 -1.64
C PHE A 349 -18.92 -4.10 -3.00
N ALA A 350 -18.67 -3.35 -4.07
CA ALA A 350 -18.40 -3.95 -5.38
C ALA A 350 -17.16 -4.85 -5.36
N ASN A 351 -16.06 -4.39 -4.75
CA ASN A 351 -14.83 -5.17 -4.61
C ASN A 351 -15.06 -6.42 -3.74
N ARG A 352 -15.81 -6.29 -2.64
CA ARG A 352 -16.22 -7.43 -1.80
C ARG A 352 -16.92 -8.50 -2.61
N ASP A 353 -17.92 -8.11 -3.39
CA ASP A 353 -18.73 -9.04 -4.18
C ASP A 353 -17.89 -9.69 -5.30
N GLU A 354 -16.93 -8.96 -5.87
CA GLU A 354 -15.99 -9.49 -6.85
C GLU A 354 -15.04 -10.53 -6.23
N ILE A 355 -14.50 -10.27 -5.04
CA ILE A 355 -13.69 -11.25 -4.29
C ILE A 355 -14.51 -12.53 -4.02
N LEU A 356 -15.76 -12.38 -3.58
CA LEU A 356 -16.66 -13.53 -3.38
C LEU A 356 -16.89 -14.30 -4.68
N GLY A 357 -17.03 -13.59 -5.81
CA GLY A 357 -17.13 -14.20 -7.15
C GLY A 357 -15.88 -14.98 -7.57
N LEU A 358 -14.70 -14.62 -7.07
CA LEU A 358 -13.45 -15.36 -7.28
C LEU A 358 -13.40 -16.66 -6.45
N GLY A 359 -14.25 -16.83 -5.43
CA GLY A 359 -14.25 -17.99 -4.54
C GLY A 359 -14.38 -19.34 -5.27
N GLY A 360 -15.06 -19.39 -6.42
CA GLY A 360 -15.14 -20.62 -7.23
C GLY A 360 -13.82 -21.04 -7.90
N LYS A 361 -12.84 -20.14 -7.95
CA LYS A 361 -11.51 -20.35 -8.56
C LYS A 361 -10.42 -20.60 -7.52
N ILE A 362 -10.69 -20.37 -6.24
CA ILE A 362 -9.73 -20.50 -5.13
C ILE A 362 -10.14 -21.74 -4.32
N LYS A 363 -9.29 -22.76 -4.30
CA LYS A 363 -9.53 -24.04 -3.62
C LYS A 363 -8.75 -24.16 -2.32
N SER A 364 -7.64 -23.43 -2.21
CA SER A 364 -6.69 -23.48 -1.10
C SER A 364 -7.30 -23.06 0.23
N PHE A 365 -8.34 -22.21 0.20
CA PHE A 365 -9.07 -21.76 1.38
C PHE A 365 -10.45 -21.23 0.98
N ASP A 366 -11.34 -21.10 1.98
CA ASP A 366 -12.65 -20.50 1.80
C ASP A 366 -12.56 -18.97 1.90
N VAL A 367 -12.73 -18.32 0.74
CA VAL A 367 -12.66 -16.87 0.55
C VAL A 367 -13.67 -16.11 1.43
N ARG A 368 -14.78 -16.73 1.83
CA ARG A 368 -15.79 -16.07 2.68
C ARG A 368 -15.23 -15.69 4.04
N TYR A 369 -14.35 -16.51 4.62
CA TYR A 369 -13.70 -16.17 5.89
C TYR A 369 -12.77 -14.98 5.74
N TRP A 370 -12.05 -14.90 4.61
CA TRP A 370 -11.17 -13.77 4.35
C TRP A 370 -11.96 -12.47 4.15
N VAL A 371 -13.05 -12.52 3.38
CA VAL A 371 -13.96 -11.38 3.18
C VAL A 371 -14.62 -10.92 4.49
N ASP A 372 -14.97 -11.84 5.39
CA ASP A 372 -15.46 -11.49 6.72
C ASP A 372 -14.41 -10.71 7.53
N GLY A 373 -13.16 -11.17 7.50
CA GLY A 373 -12.02 -10.45 8.07
C GLY A 373 -11.87 -9.03 7.51
N LEU A 374 -11.91 -8.86 6.19
CA LEU A 374 -11.87 -7.54 5.54
C LEU A 374 -13.08 -6.66 5.91
N SER A 375 -14.25 -7.26 6.14
CA SER A 375 -15.45 -6.56 6.61
C SER A 375 -15.28 -6.04 8.04
N ARG A 376 -14.69 -6.85 8.92
CA ARG A 376 -14.33 -6.42 10.28
C ARG A 376 -13.25 -5.34 10.26
N LEU A 377 -12.30 -5.43 9.33
CA LEU A 377 -11.25 -4.41 9.15
C LEU A 377 -11.84 -3.05 8.78
N VAL A 378 -12.81 -2.95 7.86
CA VAL A 378 -13.43 -1.66 7.55
C VAL A 378 -14.20 -1.09 8.75
N CYS A 379 -14.88 -1.93 9.54
CA CYS A 379 -15.51 -1.51 10.80
C CYS A 379 -14.47 -0.97 11.80
N LEU A 380 -13.31 -1.62 11.88
CA LEU A 380 -12.19 -1.17 12.70
C LEU A 380 -11.62 0.18 12.21
N HIS A 381 -11.57 0.41 10.89
CA HIS A 381 -11.20 1.72 10.34
C HIS A 381 -12.18 2.81 10.77
N VAL A 382 -13.48 2.57 10.57
CA VAL A 382 -14.57 3.52 10.86
C VAL A 382 -14.63 3.85 12.35
N GLY A 383 -14.55 2.83 13.22
CA GLY A 383 -14.56 3.04 14.66
C GLY A 383 -13.44 3.94 15.14
N SER A 384 -12.27 3.83 14.53
CA SER A 384 -11.06 4.57 14.92
C SER A 384 -10.88 5.89 14.16
N ARG A 385 -11.96 6.44 13.56
CA ARG A 385 -11.96 7.79 12.98
C ARG A 385 -11.48 8.82 14.02
N GLY A 386 -10.45 9.59 13.66
CA GLY A 386 -9.84 10.61 14.54
C GLY A 386 -8.95 10.09 15.66
N LYS A 387 -8.65 8.78 15.71
CA LYS A 387 -7.76 8.16 16.72
C LYS A 387 -6.48 7.57 16.13
N LYS A 388 -6.35 7.58 14.80
CA LYS A 388 -5.24 7.00 14.03
C LYS A 388 -4.36 8.10 13.49
#